data_AF-A0AAW0A2A8-F1
#
_entry.id   AF-A0AAW0A2A8-F1
#
_cell.length_a   1.000
_cell.length_b   1.000
_cell.length_c   1.000
_cell.angle_alpha   90.00
_cell.angle_beta   90.00
_cell.angle_gamma   90.00
#
_symmetry.space_group_name_H-M   'P 1'
#
loop_
_entity.id
_entity.type
_entity.pdbx_description
1 polymer ?
#
loop_
_entity_poly.entity_id
_entity_poly.type
_entity_poly.pdbx_seq_one_letter_code
_entity_poly.pdbx_strand_id
1 'polypeptide(L)'
;MNDIRETIAQDMGNPLVAPHLHLYPEETKGPISETYQAEPWKEYELSQLTPMFLQGKKHFWLNEVSQLLQLLDKTYVIPLTLIVRDGVLTSDVSVVKRTPDGRWHLTDELRTVIADDLDEDFTELTWY
;
A
#
# COMPACT_ATOMS: atom_id res chain seq x y z
N MET A 1 -19.08 -29.80 -3.83
CA MET A 1 -17.88 -29.47 -4.63
C MET A 1 -17.17 -28.38 -3.86
N ASN A 2 -15.88 -28.53 -3.57
CA ASN A 2 -15.12 -27.58 -2.75
C ASN A 2 -14.76 -26.38 -3.64
N ASP A 3 -15.41 -25.22 -3.45
CA ASP A 3 -15.07 -24.00 -4.19
C ASP A 3 -13.88 -23.32 -3.49
N ILE A 4 -12.75 -23.23 -4.19
CA ILE A 4 -11.52 -22.61 -3.67
C ILE A 4 -11.78 -21.17 -3.21
N ARG A 5 -12.71 -20.45 -3.86
CA ARG A 5 -13.08 -19.08 -3.46
C ARG A 5 -13.73 -19.05 -2.09
N GLU A 6 -14.58 -20.04 -1.78
CA GLU A 6 -15.22 -20.13 -0.46
C GLU A 6 -14.20 -20.43 0.61
N THR A 7 -13.24 -21.32 0.35
CA THR A 7 -12.15 -21.63 1.29
C THR A 7 -11.28 -20.40 1.56
N ILE A 8 -10.83 -19.69 0.51
CA ILE A 8 -10.02 -18.48 0.68
C ILE A 8 -10.80 -17.41 1.46
N ALA A 9 -12.09 -17.22 1.15
CA ALA A 9 -12.93 -16.27 1.87
C ALA A 9 -13.09 -16.64 3.35
N GLN A 10 -13.18 -17.94 3.67
CA GLN A 10 -13.22 -18.41 5.05
C GLN A 10 -11.90 -18.15 5.78
N ASP A 11 -10.76 -18.41 5.15
CA ASP A 11 -9.45 -18.17 5.76
C ASP A 11 -9.20 -16.67 5.99
N MET A 12 -9.52 -15.82 5.02
CA MET A 12 -9.41 -14.37 5.14
C MET A 12 -10.37 -13.79 6.20
N GLY A 13 -11.54 -14.38 6.37
CA GLY A 13 -12.54 -13.95 7.36
C GLY A 13 -12.34 -14.52 8.76
N ASN A 14 -11.44 -15.49 8.94
CA ASN A 14 -11.25 -16.18 10.22
C ASN A 14 -10.26 -15.39 11.10
N PRO A 15 -10.69 -14.87 12.28
CA PRO A 15 -9.82 -14.10 13.17
C PRO A 15 -8.61 -14.87 13.71
N LEU A 16 -8.63 -16.21 13.68
CA LEU A 16 -7.52 -17.06 14.10
C LEU A 16 -6.52 -17.36 12.97
N VAL A 17 -6.87 -17.08 11.72
CA VAL A 17 -6.03 -17.36 10.53
C VAL A 17 -5.57 -16.06 9.88
N ALA A 18 -6.46 -15.09 9.72
CA ALA A 18 -6.17 -13.82 9.07
C ALA A 18 -4.92 -13.09 9.60
N PRO A 19 -4.63 -13.05 10.93
CA PRO A 19 -3.41 -12.42 11.43
C PRO A 19 -2.10 -13.11 11.02
N HIS A 20 -2.18 -14.35 10.52
CA HIS A 20 -1.04 -15.13 10.05
C HIS A 20 -0.89 -15.10 8.52
N LEU A 21 -1.77 -14.39 7.81
CA LEU A 21 -1.64 -14.18 6.36
C LEU A 21 -0.65 -13.05 6.09
N HIS A 22 0.47 -13.39 5.47
CA HIS A 22 1.49 -12.42 5.05
C HIS A 22 1.20 -11.96 3.61
N LEU A 23 0.43 -10.88 3.49
CA LEU A 23 -0.01 -10.33 2.19
C LEU A 23 1.03 -9.41 1.54
N TYR A 24 2.02 -8.96 2.30
CA TYR A 24 3.01 -7.98 1.87
C TYR A 24 4.41 -8.54 2.09
N PRO A 25 5.37 -8.22 1.21
CA PRO A 25 6.77 -8.49 1.48
C PRO A 25 7.24 -7.77 2.74
N GLU A 26 8.28 -8.33 3.38
CA GLU A 26 8.90 -7.79 4.58
C GLU A 26 10.39 -7.54 4.35
N GLU A 27 10.86 -6.35 4.74
CA GLU A 27 12.28 -6.07 4.84
C GLU A 27 12.77 -6.39 6.25
N THR A 28 13.65 -7.38 6.35
CA THR A 28 14.36 -7.71 7.59
C THR A 28 15.82 -7.28 7.53
N LYS A 29 16.34 -6.79 8.66
CA LYS A 29 17.77 -6.48 8.84
C LYS A 29 18.59 -7.73 9.22
N GLY A 30 17.90 -8.80 9.61
CA GLY A 30 18.48 -10.07 10.05
C GLY A 30 18.54 -11.12 8.95
N PRO A 31 18.89 -12.38 9.29
CA PRO A 31 18.76 -13.49 8.36
C PRO A 31 17.29 -13.69 7.95
N ILE A 32 17.09 -14.10 6.70
CA ILE A 32 15.77 -14.49 6.17
C ILE A 32 15.34 -15.78 6.87
N SER A 33 14.22 -15.73 7.59
CA SER A 33 13.56 -16.92 8.16
C SER A 33 12.40 -17.42 7.31
N GLU A 34 11.77 -16.52 6.55
CA GLU A 34 10.50 -16.77 5.87
C GLU A 34 10.55 -16.33 4.41
N THR A 35 9.69 -16.91 3.56
CA THR A 35 9.73 -16.63 2.11
C THR A 35 9.38 -15.18 1.78
N TYR A 36 8.42 -14.58 2.49
CA TYR A 36 8.01 -13.17 2.30
C TYR A 36 9.08 -12.15 2.72
N GLN A 37 10.16 -12.60 3.38
CA GLN A 37 11.33 -11.77 3.70
C GLN A 37 12.41 -11.83 2.62
N ALA A 38 12.28 -12.75 1.65
CA ALA A 38 13.31 -12.96 0.64
C ALA A 38 13.24 -11.91 -0.47
N GLU A 39 14.42 -11.52 -0.99
CA GLU A 39 14.55 -10.54 -2.07
C GLU A 39 13.69 -10.81 -3.32
N PRO A 40 13.43 -12.05 -3.77
CA PRO A 40 12.55 -12.28 -4.91
C PRO A 40 11.13 -11.73 -4.75
N TRP A 41 10.63 -11.59 -3.51
CA TRP A 41 9.34 -10.94 -3.27
C TRP A 41 9.35 -9.44 -3.62
N LYS A 42 10.53 -8.82 -3.67
CA LYS A 42 10.75 -7.43 -4.12
C LYS A 42 11.04 -7.33 -5.62
N GLU A 43 11.29 -8.46 -6.29
CA GLU A 43 11.57 -8.52 -7.72
C GLU A 43 10.29 -8.64 -8.57
N TYR A 44 9.15 -8.96 -7.95
CA TYR A 44 7.87 -9.00 -8.65
C TYR A 44 7.44 -7.61 -9.08
N GLU A 45 6.83 -7.54 -10.27
CA GLU A 45 6.19 -6.33 -10.74
C GLU A 45 5.06 -5.93 -9.79
N LEU A 46 4.82 -4.63 -9.61
CA LEU A 46 3.78 -4.12 -8.71
C LEU A 46 2.39 -4.69 -9.01
N SER A 47 2.12 -4.97 -10.29
CA SER A 47 0.87 -5.59 -10.76
C SER A 47 0.68 -7.04 -10.31
N GLN A 48 1.73 -7.69 -9.80
CA GLN A 48 1.73 -9.06 -9.31
C GLN A 48 1.70 -9.13 -7.77
N LEU A 49 1.90 -7.99 -7.11
CA LEU A 49 1.82 -7.85 -5.65
C LEU A 49 0.40 -7.46 -5.21
N THR A 50 0.15 -7.50 -3.90
CA THR A 50 -1.11 -7.03 -3.33
C THR A 50 -1.35 -5.57 -3.74
N PRO A 51 -2.42 -5.28 -4.51
CA PRO A 51 -2.54 -4.01 -5.23
C PRO A 51 -3.06 -2.85 -4.38
N MET A 52 -3.48 -3.13 -3.15
CA MET A 52 -4.08 -2.15 -2.26
C MET A 52 -3.91 -2.53 -0.80
N PHE A 53 -4.06 -1.56 0.09
CA PHE A 53 -4.30 -1.81 1.51
C PHE A 53 -5.58 -1.11 1.96
N LEU A 54 -6.14 -1.60 3.06
CA LEU A 54 -7.38 -1.10 3.65
C LEU A 54 -7.06 -0.41 4.96
N GLN A 55 -7.49 0.84 5.11
CA GLN A 55 -7.48 1.55 6.39
C GLN A 55 -8.91 1.94 6.76
N GLY A 56 -9.48 1.26 7.75
CA GLY A 56 -10.89 1.41 8.09
C GLY A 56 -11.80 1.04 6.92
N LYS A 57 -12.37 2.04 6.24
CA LYS A 57 -13.24 1.87 5.06
C LYS A 57 -12.62 2.42 3.77
N LYS A 58 -11.43 3.01 3.86
CA LYS A 58 -10.74 3.67 2.74
C LYS A 58 -9.81 2.69 2.04
N HIS A 59 -9.81 2.72 0.71
CA HIS A 59 -9.07 1.77 -0.11
C HIS A 59 -7.95 2.51 -0.83
N PHE A 60 -6.71 2.25 -0.43
CA PHE A 60 -5.55 2.88 -1.03
C PHE A 60 -4.91 1.94 -2.03
N TRP A 61 -5.05 2.27 -3.30
CA TRP A 61 -4.54 1.48 -4.41
C TRP A 61 -3.17 1.98 -4.85
N LEU A 62 -2.32 1.03 -5.25
CA LEU A 62 -1.08 1.34 -5.94
C LEU A 62 -1.38 2.06 -7.26
N ASN A 63 -0.53 3.01 -7.63
CA ASN A 63 -0.66 3.84 -8.83
C ASN A 63 -1.89 4.77 -8.86
N GLU A 64 -2.57 4.97 -7.74
CA GLU A 64 -3.67 5.94 -7.61
C GLU A 64 -3.31 7.09 -6.67
N VAL A 65 -3.92 8.26 -6.89
CA VAL A 65 -3.62 9.45 -6.08
C VAL A 65 -4.21 9.27 -4.68
N SER A 66 -3.42 9.60 -3.68
CA SER A 66 -3.81 9.66 -2.27
C SER A 66 -3.27 10.95 -1.63
N GLN A 67 -3.81 11.36 -0.48
CA GLN A 67 -3.30 12.49 0.30
C GLN A 67 -2.61 12.02 1.56
N LEU A 68 -1.49 12.65 1.95
CA LEU A 68 -0.84 12.39 3.23
C LEU A 68 -1.44 13.23 4.36
N LEU A 69 -1.68 12.60 5.52
CA LEU A 69 -2.19 13.23 6.75
C LEU A 69 -1.13 14.11 7.44
N GLN A 70 0.13 13.67 7.45
CA GLN A 70 1.15 14.19 8.37
C GLN A 70 1.83 15.50 7.94
N LEU A 71 1.60 15.98 6.71
CA LEU A 71 2.22 17.21 6.26
C LEU A 71 1.21 18.36 6.33
N LEU A 72 1.62 19.44 6.99
CA LEU A 72 0.85 20.69 7.08
C LEU A 72 0.41 21.25 5.70
N ASP A 73 0.99 20.74 4.62
CA ASP A 73 0.75 21.15 3.24
C ASP A 73 -0.23 20.26 2.45
N LYS A 74 -0.79 19.19 3.05
CA LYS A 74 -1.67 18.23 2.35
C LYS A 74 -1.07 17.75 1.03
N THR A 75 0.17 17.26 1.10
CA THR A 75 0.86 16.72 -0.07
C THR A 75 0.09 15.54 -0.67
N TYR A 76 -0.11 15.59 -1.99
CA TYR A 76 -0.63 14.47 -2.75
C TYR A 76 0.49 13.53 -3.18
N VAL A 77 0.21 12.24 -3.15
CA VAL A 77 1.18 11.20 -3.45
C VAL A 77 0.53 10.08 -4.27
N ILE A 78 1.36 9.27 -4.91
CA ILE A 78 0.95 8.00 -5.51
C ILE A 78 1.72 6.88 -4.81
N PRO A 79 1.04 5.98 -4.09
CA PRO A 79 1.64 4.75 -3.56
C PRO A 79 2.17 3.88 -4.70
N LEU A 80 3.42 3.43 -4.56
CA LEU A 80 4.08 2.55 -5.54
C LEU A 80 4.27 1.15 -4.97
N THR A 81 4.61 1.02 -3.69
CA THR A 81 4.86 -0.28 -3.05
C THR A 81 4.10 -0.42 -1.73
N LEU A 82 3.96 -1.65 -1.24
CA LEU A 82 3.50 -1.97 0.11
C LEU A 82 4.45 -2.97 0.72
N ILE A 83 5.24 -2.53 1.70
CA ILE A 83 6.33 -3.31 2.30
C ILE A 83 6.28 -3.15 3.81
N VAL A 84 6.35 -4.27 4.53
CA VAL A 84 6.49 -4.26 5.99
C VAL A 84 7.95 -3.98 6.35
N ARG A 85 8.20 -2.91 7.10
CA ARG A 85 9.53 -2.50 7.58
C ARG A 85 9.48 -2.36 9.09
N ASP A 86 10.34 -3.08 9.80
CA ASP A 86 10.38 -3.10 11.27
C ASP A 86 8.98 -3.36 11.90
N GLY A 87 8.16 -4.22 11.27
CA GLY A 87 6.82 -4.58 11.73
C GLY A 87 5.70 -3.58 11.39
N VAL A 88 6.02 -2.53 10.62
CA VAL A 88 5.06 -1.49 10.22
C VAL A 88 4.85 -1.55 8.70
N LEU A 89 3.60 -1.51 8.25
CA LEU A 89 3.31 -1.41 6.82
C LEU A 89 3.68 -0.01 6.33
N THR A 90 4.56 0.05 5.34
CA THR A 90 5.03 1.28 4.71
C THR A 90 4.75 1.26 3.22
N SER A 91 4.73 2.45 2.62
CA SER A 91 4.63 2.61 1.18
C SER A 91 5.72 3.53 0.68
N ASP A 92 6.40 3.13 -0.39
CA ASP A 92 7.20 4.07 -1.17
C ASP A 92 6.26 4.82 -2.11
N VAL A 93 6.34 6.14 -2.10
CA VAL A 93 5.38 7.02 -2.78
C VAL A 93 6.10 8.05 -3.64
N SER A 94 5.54 8.34 -4.81
CA SER A 94 5.93 9.52 -5.59
C SER A 94 5.10 10.73 -5.20
N VAL A 95 5.73 11.87 -5.00
CA VAL A 95 5.01 13.13 -4.74
C VAL A 95 4.35 13.63 -6.02
N VAL A 96 3.10 14.10 -5.90
CA VAL A 96 2.33 14.70 -6.99
C VAL A 96 2.05 16.16 -6.67
N LYS A 97 2.30 17.02 -7.65
CA LYS A 97 1.97 18.45 -7.58
C LYS A 97 0.76 18.75 -8.46
N ARG A 98 -0.22 19.46 -7.90
CA ARG A 98 -1.34 20.00 -8.67
C ARG A 98 -0.96 21.37 -9.23
N THR A 99 -1.10 21.56 -10.52
CA THR A 99 -0.84 22.85 -11.19
C THR A 99 -2.09 23.75 -11.14
N PRO A 100 -1.93 25.08 -11.30
CA PRO A 100 -3.06 26.01 -11.30
C PRO A 100 -4.14 25.75 -12.37
N ASP A 101 -3.79 25.07 -13.46
CA ASP A 101 -4.71 24.65 -14.52
C ASP A 101 -5.46 23.34 -14.21
N GLY A 102 -5.30 22.81 -12.99
CA GLY A 102 -5.99 21.62 -12.51
C GLY A 102 -5.33 20.29 -12.89
N ARG A 103 -4.20 20.30 -13.59
CA ARG A 103 -3.45 19.07 -13.93
C ARG A 103 -2.61 18.57 -12.76
N TRP A 104 -2.27 17.30 -12.84
CA TRP A 104 -1.41 16.63 -11.88
C TRP A 104 -0.06 16.33 -12.52
N HIS A 105 1.02 16.69 -11.84
CA HIS A 105 2.38 16.39 -12.24
C HIS A 105 3.05 15.48 -11.22
N LEU A 106 3.36 14.27 -11.69
CA LEU A 106 4.25 13.37 -10.97
C LEU A 106 5.63 14.01 -10.87
N THR A 107 6.23 13.95 -9.69
CA THR A 107 7.60 14.38 -9.48
C THR A 107 8.50 13.17 -9.28
N ASP A 108 9.80 13.34 -9.54
CA ASP A 108 10.81 12.31 -9.25
C ASP A 108 11.13 12.21 -7.74
N GLU A 109 10.43 12.97 -6.91
CA GLU A 109 10.60 12.92 -5.46
C GLU A 109 9.91 11.67 -4.90
N LEU A 110 10.75 10.72 -4.48
CA LEU A 110 10.33 9.51 -3.77
C LEU A 110 10.44 9.71 -2.27
N ARG A 111 9.44 9.23 -1.54
CA ARG A 111 9.43 9.20 -0.08
C ARG A 111 8.97 7.82 0.38
N THR A 112 9.39 7.41 1.56
CA THR A 112 8.79 6.28 2.27
C THR A 112 7.91 6.84 3.38
N VAL A 113 6.67 6.38 3.45
CA VAL A 113 5.67 6.81 4.45
C VAL A 113 5.11 5.60 5.16
N ILE A 114 4.57 5.79 6.37
CA ILE A 114 3.75 4.76 7.01
C ILE A 114 2.44 4.71 6.24
N ALA A 115 1.95 3.50 5.90
CA ALA A 115 0.73 3.35 5.12
C ALA A 115 -0.48 3.99 5.82
N ASP A 116 -0.52 3.89 7.16
CA ASP A 116 -1.56 4.52 7.98
C ASP A 116 -1.53 6.06 7.98
N ASP A 117 -0.51 6.70 7.40
CA ASP A 117 -0.45 8.15 7.23
C ASP A 117 -1.14 8.64 5.95
N LEU A 118 -1.63 7.74 5.09
CA LEU A 118 -2.51 8.12 3.99
C LEU A 118 -3.90 8.46 4.56
N ASP A 119 -4.45 9.60 4.16
CA ASP A 119 -5.74 10.10 4.67
C ASP A 119 -6.84 9.97 3.62
N GLU A 120 -6.79 10.76 2.54
CA GLU A 120 -7.82 10.76 1.50
C GLU A 120 -7.43 9.78 0.39
N ASP A 121 -8.32 8.83 0.09
CA ASP A 121 -8.19 7.97 -1.10
C ASP A 121 -8.76 8.66 -2.34
N PHE A 122 -8.55 8.06 -3.52
CA PHE A 122 -8.97 8.66 -4.79
C PHE A 122 -10.48 8.96 -4.88
N THR A 123 -11.32 8.28 -4.08
CA THR A 123 -12.77 8.49 -4.07
C THR A 123 -13.18 9.71 -3.27
N GLU A 124 -12.37 10.09 -2.27
CA GLU A 124 -12.59 11.24 -1.40
C GLU A 124 -11.97 12.53 -1.96
N LEU A 125 -11.01 12.41 -2.89
CA LEU A 125 -10.41 13.54 -3.58
C LEU A 125 -11.46 14.33 -4.37
N THR A 126 -11.66 15.59 -4.00
CA THR A 126 -12.62 16.47 -4.69
C THR A 126 -12.05 16.97 -6.02
N TRP A 127 -12.70 16.62 -7.13
CA TRP A 127 -12.27 16.89 -8.52
C TRP A 127 -12.61 18.29 -9.07
N TYR A 128 -12.79 19.31 -8.22
CA TYR A 128 -13.23 20.65 -8.62
C TYR A 128 -12.12 21.51 -9.25
#